data_AF-A0ABD5N2X9-F1
#
_entry.id   AF-A0ABD5N2X9-F1
#
_cell.length_a   1.000
_cell.length_b   1.000
_cell.length_c   1.000
_cell.angle_alpha   90.00
_cell.angle_beta   90.00
_cell.angle_gamma   90.00
#
_symmetry.space_group_name_H-M   'P 1'
#
loop_
_entity.id
_entity.type
_entity.pdbx_description
1 polymer ?
#
loop_
_entity_poly.entity_id
_entity_poly.type
_entity_poly.pdbx_seq_one_letter_code
_entity_poly.pdbx_strand_id
1 'polypeptide(L)'
;MGLLSKHESIVWREFHKGKPTTDIANESDEDWSPSYVSRVLSRSRKKIADALKEHANSHRLDVESLLDYKGLLIGFDYQANSQVYILFTEKLGIIVWYNHDSYAGKLCPECPKESECREILDTILGEYSINLRPDEKELLMTQQSIAILNKLAAKEVPRYKRKNEGD
;
A
#
# COMPACT_ATOMS: atom_id res chain seq x y z
N MET A 1 -18.11 -4.89 -4.21
CA MET A 1 -17.29 -5.02 -5.44
C MET A 1 -15.97 -4.34 -5.15
N GLY A 2 -14.84 -5.06 -5.24
CA GLY A 2 -13.51 -4.48 -5.04
C GLY A 2 -12.99 -3.77 -6.29
N LEU A 3 -12.02 -2.88 -6.11
CA LEU A 3 -11.32 -2.15 -7.20
C LEU A 3 -10.70 -3.11 -8.23
N LEU A 4 -10.24 -4.27 -7.76
CA LEU A 4 -9.62 -5.32 -8.55
C LEU A 4 -10.57 -6.48 -8.80
N SER A 5 -10.47 -7.08 -10.00
CA SER A 5 -11.06 -8.38 -10.29
C SER A 5 -10.33 -9.51 -9.54
N LYS A 6 -10.91 -10.71 -9.51
CA LYS A 6 -10.34 -11.88 -8.81
C LYS A 6 -8.87 -12.13 -9.16
N HIS A 7 -8.53 -12.15 -10.45
CA HIS A 7 -7.17 -12.45 -10.90
C HIS A 7 -6.22 -11.29 -10.56
N GLU A 8 -6.68 -10.05 -10.74
CA GLU A 8 -5.93 -8.85 -10.38
C GLU A 8 -5.58 -8.82 -8.89
N SER A 9 -6.53 -9.21 -8.03
CA SER A 9 -6.37 -9.35 -6.58
C SER A 9 -5.35 -10.43 -6.21
N ILE A 10 -5.50 -11.64 -6.76
CA ILE A 10 -4.57 -12.75 -6.50
C ILE A 10 -3.13 -12.35 -6.88
N VAL A 11 -2.95 -11.85 -8.10
CA VAL A 11 -1.63 -11.45 -8.60
C VAL A 11 -1.04 -10.30 -7.78
N TRP A 12 -1.85 -9.29 -7.42
CA TRP A 12 -1.41 -8.17 -6.59
C TRP A 12 -0.88 -8.63 -5.23
N ARG A 13 -1.65 -9.50 -4.55
CA ARG A 13 -1.30 -10.01 -3.22
C ARG A 13 -0.02 -10.83 -3.22
N GLU A 14 0.08 -11.81 -4.12
CA GLU A 14 1.24 -12.70 -4.16
C GLU A 14 2.51 -11.94 -4.56
N PHE A 15 2.38 -10.92 -5.42
CA PHE A 15 3.48 -10.01 -5.74
C PHE A 15 3.97 -9.23 -4.50
N HIS A 16 3.05 -8.72 -3.66
CA HIS A 16 3.40 -7.96 -2.46
C HIS A 16 3.99 -8.83 -1.33
N LYS A 17 3.68 -10.13 -1.33
CA LYS A 17 4.37 -11.14 -0.52
C LYS A 17 5.80 -11.45 -1.01
N GLY A 18 6.23 -10.86 -2.13
CA GLY A 18 7.59 -10.99 -2.66
C GLY A 18 7.77 -12.10 -3.69
N LYS A 19 6.68 -12.69 -4.21
CA LYS A 19 6.79 -13.71 -5.26
C LYS A 19 7.02 -13.07 -6.63
N PRO A 20 8.00 -13.54 -7.43
CA PRO A 20 8.14 -13.12 -8.81
C PRO A 20 6.99 -13.67 -9.68
N THR A 21 6.77 -13.07 -10.86
CA THR A 21 5.68 -13.47 -11.76
C THR A 21 5.76 -14.92 -12.23
N THR A 22 6.95 -15.52 -12.24
CA THR A 22 7.15 -16.95 -12.55
C THR A 22 6.53 -17.84 -11.49
N ASP A 23 6.76 -17.52 -10.23
CA ASP A 23 6.33 -18.35 -9.11
C ASP A 23 4.83 -18.19 -8.91
N ILE A 24 4.31 -16.96 -9.07
CA ILE A 24 2.87 -16.69 -9.10
C ILE A 24 2.17 -17.48 -10.22
N ALA A 25 2.80 -17.62 -11.38
CA ALA A 25 2.25 -18.39 -12.50
C ALA A 25 2.27 -19.90 -12.21
N ASN A 26 3.39 -20.42 -11.68
CA ASN A 26 3.55 -21.85 -11.40
C ASN A 26 2.70 -22.35 -10.23
N GLU A 27 2.42 -21.49 -9.25
CA GLU A 27 1.62 -21.81 -8.06
C GLU A 27 0.13 -21.52 -8.24
N SER A 28 -0.27 -21.00 -9.39
CA SER A 28 -1.67 -20.74 -9.72
C SER A 28 -2.40 -22.06 -10.03
N ASP A 29 -3.58 -22.25 -9.45
CA ASP A 29 -4.49 -23.36 -9.81
C ASP A 29 -5.02 -23.24 -11.25
N GLU A 30 -4.93 -22.05 -11.83
CA GLU A 30 -5.20 -21.79 -13.25
C GLU A 30 -3.88 -21.83 -14.03
N ASP A 31 -3.86 -22.44 -15.24
CA ASP A 31 -2.69 -22.55 -16.13
C ASP A 31 -2.20 -21.19 -16.68
N TRP A 32 -1.80 -20.28 -15.77
CA TRP A 32 -1.33 -18.95 -16.10
C TRP A 32 0.12 -19.02 -16.59
N SER A 33 0.41 -18.27 -17.66
CA SER A 33 1.79 -18.01 -18.05
C SER A 33 2.37 -16.83 -17.26
N PRO A 34 3.70 -16.75 -17.05
CA PRO A 34 4.34 -15.57 -16.49
C PRO A 34 3.99 -14.27 -17.24
N SER A 35 3.80 -14.37 -18.57
CA SER A 35 3.36 -13.28 -19.44
C SER A 35 1.92 -12.83 -19.15
N TYR A 36 1.03 -13.76 -18.80
CA TYR A 36 -0.31 -13.45 -18.35
C TYR A 36 -0.27 -12.71 -17.00
N VAL A 37 0.43 -13.27 -16.02
CA VAL A 37 0.59 -12.66 -14.68
C VAL A 37 1.17 -11.25 -14.79
N SER A 38 2.19 -11.04 -15.62
CA SER A 38 2.78 -9.71 -15.83
C SER A 38 1.78 -8.70 -16.41
N ARG A 39 0.91 -9.12 -17.34
CA ARG A 39 -0.14 -8.24 -17.89
C ARG A 39 -1.21 -7.92 -16.86
N VAL A 40 -1.62 -8.91 -16.07
CA VAL A 40 -2.57 -8.72 -14.97
C VAL A 40 -2.00 -7.75 -13.94
N LEU A 41 -0.76 -7.94 -13.49
CA LEU A 41 -0.09 -7.05 -12.55
C LEU A 41 0.00 -5.61 -13.07
N SER A 42 0.37 -5.42 -14.35
CA SER A 42 0.42 -4.09 -14.96
C SER A 42 -0.95 -3.41 -15.00
N ARG A 43 -2.02 -4.19 -15.24
CA ARG A 43 -3.40 -3.67 -15.24
C ARG A 43 -3.85 -3.31 -13.82
N SER A 44 -3.57 -4.15 -12.83
CA SER A 44 -3.84 -3.86 -11.40
C SER A 44 -3.14 -2.57 -10.98
N ARG A 45 -1.84 -2.43 -11.27
CA ARG A 45 -1.06 -1.22 -10.97
C ARG A 45 -1.68 0.03 -11.57
N LYS A 46 -2.09 -0.03 -12.83
CA LYS A 46 -2.73 1.11 -13.50
C LYS A 46 -4.05 1.49 -12.83
N LYS A 47 -4.94 0.52 -12.57
CA LYS A 47 -6.22 0.78 -11.89
C LYS A 47 -6.03 1.40 -10.51
N ILE A 48 -5.09 0.87 -9.73
CA ILE A 48 -4.76 1.40 -8.41
C ILE A 48 -4.20 2.82 -8.55
N ALA A 49 -3.21 3.03 -9.40
CA ALA A 49 -2.61 4.34 -9.61
C ALA A 49 -3.63 5.40 -10.05
N ASP A 50 -4.55 5.04 -10.94
CA ASP A 50 -5.62 5.94 -11.39
C ASP A 50 -6.56 6.29 -10.22
N ALA A 51 -6.97 5.31 -9.42
CA ALA A 51 -7.79 5.54 -8.23
C ALA A 51 -7.06 6.42 -7.18
N LEU A 52 -5.78 6.15 -6.91
CA LEU A 52 -4.98 6.96 -5.98
C LEU A 52 -4.91 8.42 -6.42
N LYS A 53 -4.70 8.68 -7.72
CA LYS A 53 -4.69 10.02 -8.29
C LYS A 53 -6.06 10.70 -8.20
N GLU A 54 -7.14 9.97 -8.43
CA GLU A 54 -8.50 10.48 -8.31
C GLU A 54 -8.78 10.95 -6.87
N HIS A 55 -8.37 10.16 -5.87
CA HIS A 55 -8.46 10.56 -4.47
C HIS A 55 -7.54 11.76 -4.16
N ALA A 56 -6.30 11.77 -4.65
CA ALA A 56 -5.38 12.90 -4.45
C ALA A 56 -5.96 14.21 -5.01
N ASN A 57 -6.53 14.17 -6.23
CA ASN A 57 -7.20 15.30 -6.84
C ASN A 57 -8.43 15.75 -6.04
N SER A 58 -9.23 14.80 -5.56
CA SER A 58 -10.43 15.09 -4.74
C SER A 58 -10.08 15.77 -3.42
N HIS A 59 -8.95 15.37 -2.82
CA HIS A 59 -8.38 15.98 -1.62
C HIS A 59 -7.51 17.21 -1.91
N ARG A 60 -7.37 17.61 -3.18
CA ARG A 60 -6.56 18.76 -3.63
C ARG A 60 -5.11 18.71 -3.14
N LEU A 61 -4.56 17.51 -3.09
CA LEU A 61 -3.18 17.29 -2.65
C LEU A 61 -2.21 17.74 -3.75
N ASP A 62 -1.09 18.29 -3.32
CA ASP A 62 0.10 18.38 -4.16
C ASP A 62 0.80 17.02 -4.16
N VAL A 63 0.87 16.37 -5.32
CA VAL A 63 1.37 15.00 -5.42
C VAL A 63 2.90 15.00 -5.44
N GLU A 64 3.51 14.52 -4.37
CA GLU A 64 4.97 14.42 -4.23
C GLU A 64 5.52 13.16 -4.90
N SER A 65 4.83 12.02 -4.75
CA SER A 65 5.29 10.75 -5.29
C SER A 65 4.14 9.78 -5.55
N LEU A 66 4.24 9.01 -6.62
CA LEU A 66 3.39 7.86 -6.89
C LEU A 66 4.25 6.60 -7.02
N LEU A 67 4.09 5.69 -6.06
CA LEU A 67 4.71 4.38 -5.99
C LEU A 67 3.67 3.32 -6.39
N ASP A 68 3.32 3.30 -7.67
CA ASP A 68 2.25 2.45 -8.23
C ASP A 68 2.45 0.95 -7.98
N TYR A 69 3.69 0.48 -7.95
CA TYR A 69 4.08 -0.90 -7.64
C TYR A 69 3.90 -1.27 -6.16
N LYS A 70 3.64 -0.28 -5.30
CA LYS A 70 3.31 -0.44 -3.88
C LYS A 70 1.87 -0.06 -3.55
N GLY A 71 1.12 0.43 -4.55
CA GLY A 71 -0.22 0.97 -4.33
C GLY A 71 -0.21 2.14 -3.35
N LEU A 72 0.83 2.99 -3.40
CA LEU A 72 1.01 4.12 -2.50
C LEU A 72 1.22 5.42 -3.29
N LEU A 73 0.52 6.48 -2.90
CA LEU A 73 0.73 7.85 -3.31
C LEU A 73 1.04 8.68 -2.07
N ILE A 74 2.02 9.56 -2.17
CA ILE A 74 2.41 10.52 -1.14
C ILE A 74 2.14 11.91 -1.70
N GLY A 75 1.43 12.72 -0.95
CA GLY A 75 1.16 14.10 -1.28
C GLY A 75 1.15 14.99 -0.06
N PHE A 76 0.98 16.28 -0.29
CA PHE A 76 0.90 17.28 0.76
C PHE A 76 -0.39 18.08 0.65
N ASP A 77 -1.08 18.27 1.77
CA ASP A 77 -2.24 19.15 1.88
C ASP A 77 -1.79 20.46 2.52
N TYR A 78 -1.68 21.53 1.71
CA TYR A 78 -1.27 22.85 2.19
C TYR A 78 -2.30 23.49 3.13
N GLN A 79 -3.58 23.14 3.05
CA GLN A 79 -4.61 23.71 3.94
C GLN A 79 -4.52 23.08 5.33
N ALA A 80 -4.30 21.77 5.38
CA ALA A 80 -4.08 21.04 6.62
C ALA A 80 -2.64 21.16 7.13
N ASN A 81 -1.71 21.67 6.32
CA ASN A 81 -0.27 21.67 6.55
C ASN A 81 0.24 20.28 6.99
N SER A 82 -0.15 19.24 6.24
CA SER A 82 0.09 17.86 6.63
C SER A 82 0.46 17.00 5.41
N GLN A 83 1.40 16.08 5.62
CA GLN A 83 1.70 15.02 4.66
C GLN A 83 0.59 13.98 4.65
N VAL A 84 0.17 13.59 3.47
CA VAL A 84 -0.94 12.67 3.24
C VAL A 84 -0.46 11.46 2.45
N TYR A 85 -0.80 10.28 2.94
CA TYR A 85 -0.53 9.02 2.28
C TYR A 85 -1.84 8.45 1.79
N ILE A 86 -1.97 8.23 0.49
CA ILE A 86 -3.10 7.51 -0.09
C ILE A 86 -2.60 6.14 -0.49
N LEU A 87 -3.20 5.08 0.04
CA LEU A 87 -2.77 3.72 -0.24
C LEU A 87 -3.94 2.78 -0.52
N PHE A 88 -3.66 1.73 -1.27
CA PHE A 88 -4.61 0.66 -1.53
C PHE A 88 -4.37 -0.50 -0.58
N THR A 89 -5.45 -1.11 -0.07
CA THR A 89 -5.45 -2.41 0.60
C THR A 89 -6.53 -3.28 -0.02
N GLU A 90 -6.33 -4.59 -0.06
CA GLU A 90 -7.38 -5.51 -0.52
C GLU A 90 -8.56 -5.54 0.45
N LYS A 91 -8.28 -5.50 1.76
CA LYS A 91 -9.31 -5.60 2.79
C LYS A 91 -10.15 -4.34 2.92
N LEU A 92 -9.53 -3.15 2.92
CA LEU A 92 -10.19 -1.88 3.23
C LEU A 92 -10.36 -0.96 2.02
N GLY A 93 -9.79 -1.31 0.86
CA GLY A 93 -9.83 -0.47 -0.34
C GLY A 93 -8.84 0.69 -0.27
N ILE A 94 -9.22 1.84 -0.83
CA ILE A 94 -8.38 3.05 -0.82
C ILE A 94 -8.51 3.73 0.54
N ILE A 95 -7.37 3.95 1.19
CA ILE A 95 -7.22 4.61 2.48
C ILE A 95 -6.52 5.94 2.24
N VAL A 96 -7.07 7.02 2.80
CA VAL A 96 -6.43 8.34 2.84
C VAL A 96 -5.99 8.59 4.28
N TRP A 97 -4.69 8.69 4.50
CA TRP A 97 -4.09 8.82 5.82
C TRP A 97 -3.35 10.15 5.94
N TYR A 98 -3.90 11.06 6.74
CA TYR A 98 -3.25 12.31 7.09
C TYR A 98 -2.28 12.08 8.25
N ASN A 99 -1.05 12.57 8.13
CA ASN A 99 -0.13 12.56 9.25
C ASN A 99 -0.61 13.55 10.33
N HIS A 100 -0.65 13.11 11.58
CA HIS A 100 -1.08 13.93 12.70
C HIS A 100 -0.45 13.44 14.01
N ASP A 101 -0.27 14.37 14.95
CA ASP A 101 0.32 14.06 16.27
C ASP A 101 -0.74 13.77 17.34
N SER A 102 -2.00 14.15 17.10
CA SER A 102 -3.11 13.93 18.02
C SER A 102 -4.46 13.97 17.30
N TYR A 103 -5.51 13.47 17.94
CA TYR A 103 -6.89 13.62 17.48
C TYR A 103 -7.64 14.60 18.40
N ALA A 104 -7.98 15.78 17.89
CA ALA A 104 -8.58 16.86 18.68
C ALA A 104 -7.81 17.18 19.98
N GLY A 105 -6.47 17.16 19.91
CA GLY A 105 -5.58 17.40 21.05
C GLY A 105 -5.36 16.19 21.97
N LYS A 106 -6.02 15.05 21.71
CA LYS A 106 -5.85 13.82 22.50
C LYS A 106 -4.83 12.89 21.88
N LEU A 107 -3.96 12.33 22.71
CA LEU A 107 -3.06 11.25 22.31
C LEU A 107 -3.84 9.95 22.11
N CYS A 108 -3.24 9.00 21.39
CA CYS A 108 -3.90 7.75 21.01
C CYS A 108 -4.56 6.98 22.17
N PRO A 109 -3.96 6.83 23.36
CA PRO A 109 -4.61 6.09 24.47
C PRO A 109 -5.94 6.69 24.93
N GLU A 110 -6.19 7.96 24.62
CA GLU A 110 -7.42 8.69 24.95
C GLU A 110 -8.26 9.01 23.71
N CYS A 111 -7.84 8.51 22.55
CA CYS A 111 -8.43 8.81 21.27
C CYS A 111 -9.64 7.88 21.03
N PRO A 112 -10.84 8.42 20.75
CA PRO A 112 -12.02 7.61 20.45
C PRO A 112 -11.90 6.84 19.12
N LYS A 113 -10.89 7.17 18.31
CA LYS A 113 -10.60 6.55 17.00
C LYS A 113 -9.47 5.53 17.05
N GLU A 114 -8.93 5.23 18.24
CA GLU A 114 -7.75 4.37 18.37
C GLU A 114 -7.94 3.00 17.73
N SER A 115 -9.07 2.34 17.98
CA SER A 115 -9.37 1.02 17.45
C SER A 115 -9.49 0.99 15.92
N GLU A 116 -10.10 2.01 15.32
CA GLU A 116 -10.25 2.17 13.88
C GLU A 116 -8.89 2.36 13.21
N CYS A 117 -8.07 3.26 13.75
CA CYS A 117 -6.69 3.46 13.30
C CYS A 117 -5.85 2.18 13.44
N ARG A 118 -6.00 1.45 14.55
CA ARG A 118 -5.28 0.19 14.78
C ARG A 118 -5.63 -0.85 13.73
N GLU A 119 -6.92 -1.04 13.42
CA GLU A 119 -7.35 -1.98 12.38
C GLU A 119 -6.74 -1.65 11.01
N ILE A 120 -6.71 -0.36 10.67
CA ILE A 120 -6.10 0.11 9.42
C ILE A 120 -4.61 -0.22 9.41
N LEU A 121 -3.87 0.17 10.44
CA LEU A 121 -2.42 -0.03 10.51
C LEU A 121 -2.05 -1.52 10.52
N ASP A 122 -2.79 -2.36 11.25
CA ASP A 122 -2.57 -3.80 11.30
C ASP A 122 -2.86 -4.46 9.93
N THR A 123 -3.87 -3.97 9.21
CA THR A 123 -4.14 -4.39 7.83
C THR A 123 -2.96 -4.07 6.92
N ILE A 124 -2.40 -2.86 7.03
CA ILE A 124 -1.22 -2.44 6.24
C ILE A 124 -0.01 -3.31 6.57
N LEU A 125 0.27 -3.53 7.85
CA LEU A 125 1.36 -4.40 8.31
C LEU A 125 1.25 -5.81 7.71
N GLY A 126 0.05 -6.40 7.77
CA GLY A 126 -0.22 -7.74 7.25
C GLY A 126 -0.11 -7.84 5.73
N GLU A 127 -0.83 -7.01 4.99
CA GLU A 127 -0.88 -7.09 3.52
C GLU A 127 0.47 -6.77 2.88
N TYR A 128 1.20 -5.79 3.42
CA TYR A 128 2.49 -5.38 2.91
C TYR A 128 3.67 -6.10 3.57
N SER A 129 3.42 -7.07 4.45
CA SER A 129 4.46 -7.83 5.17
C SER A 129 5.51 -6.92 5.81
N ILE A 130 5.04 -5.84 6.45
CA ILE A 130 5.89 -4.86 7.14
C ILE A 130 6.04 -5.32 8.59
N ASN A 131 7.27 -5.29 9.08
CA ASN A 131 7.57 -5.59 10.48
C ASN A 131 8.09 -4.33 11.17
N LEU A 132 7.48 -4.01 12.31
CA LEU A 132 7.99 -3.01 13.23
C LEU A 132 9.08 -3.61 14.12
N ARG A 133 10.15 -2.85 14.34
CA ARG A 133 11.17 -3.15 15.34
C ARG A 133 10.58 -3.04 16.75
N PRO A 134 11.22 -3.63 17.77
CA PRO A 134 10.73 -3.53 19.15
C PRO A 134 10.55 -2.09 19.64
N ASP A 135 11.51 -1.20 19.35
CA ASP A 135 11.43 0.23 19.68
C ASP A 135 10.24 0.91 19.01
N GLU A 136 9.96 0.57 17.75
CA GLU A 136 8.84 1.14 17.00
C GLU A 136 7.47 0.68 17.54
N LYS A 137 7.38 -0.52 18.13
CA LYS A 137 6.13 -1.03 18.71
C LYS A 137 5.74 -0.34 20.02
N GLU A 138 6.71 0.22 20.72
CA GLU A 138 6.50 0.95 21.98
C GLU A 138 6.08 2.42 21.76
N LEU A 139 6.23 2.92 20.53
CA LEU A 139 5.83 4.28 20.18
C LEU A 139 4.32 4.49 20.28
N LEU A 140 3.90 5.75 20.44
CA LEU A 140 2.50 6.11 20.27
C LEU A 140 2.03 5.79 18.84
N MET A 141 0.76 5.42 18.68
CA MET A 141 0.24 4.96 17.39
C MET A 141 0.38 6.00 16.26
N THR A 142 0.34 7.30 16.57
CA THR A 142 0.68 8.37 15.60
C THR A 142 2.08 8.19 15.04
N GLN A 143 3.07 7.98 15.90
CA GLN A 143 4.46 7.73 15.50
C GLN A 143 4.64 6.35 14.85
N GLN A 144 3.91 5.32 15.31
CA GLN A 144 3.90 4.01 14.65
C GLN A 144 3.44 4.15 13.20
N SER A 145 2.39 4.93 12.94
CA SER A 145 1.87 5.13 11.57
C SER A 145 2.95 5.70 10.64
N ILE A 146 3.74 6.68 11.11
CA ILE A 146 4.86 7.25 10.37
C ILE A 146 5.90 6.18 10.06
N ALA A 147 6.28 5.36 11.06
CA ALA A 147 7.23 4.28 10.86
C ALA A 147 6.74 3.25 9.84
N ILE A 148 5.45 2.86 9.89
CA ILE A 148 4.83 1.92 8.94
C ILE A 148 4.87 2.49 7.52
N LEU A 149 4.42 3.72 7.34
CA LEU A 149 4.30 4.36 6.03
C LEU A 149 5.66 4.64 5.41
N ASN A 150 6.67 5.03 6.21
CA ASN A 150 8.03 5.19 5.74
C ASN A 150 8.66 3.86 5.32
N LYS A 151 8.43 2.78 6.09
CA LYS A 151 8.88 1.44 5.68
C LYS A 151 8.19 0.99 4.39
N LEU A 152 6.90 1.25 4.24
CA LEU A 152 6.18 0.97 2.99
C LEU A 152 6.83 1.74 1.83
N ALA A 153 7.04 3.05 1.99
CA ALA A 153 7.68 3.90 1.00
C ALA A 153 9.12 3.48 0.65
N ALA A 154 9.86 2.87 1.60
CA ALA A 154 11.22 2.36 1.39
C ALA A 154 11.30 0.90 0.86
N LYS A 155 10.30 0.06 1.12
CA LYS A 155 10.31 -1.38 0.78
C LYS A 155 10.67 -1.66 -0.69
N GLU A 156 11.70 -2.44 -0.97
CA GLU A 156 11.93 -2.95 -2.32
C GLU A 156 10.96 -4.11 -2.59
N VAL A 157 10.21 -4.02 -3.69
CA VAL A 157 9.34 -5.10 -4.17
C VAL A 157 10.00 -5.69 -5.42
N PRO A 158 10.00 -7.03 -5.62
CA PRO A 158 10.62 -7.64 -6.78
C PRO A 158 10.21 -6.93 -8.07
N ARG A 159 11.11 -6.16 -8.67
CA ARG A 159 10.84 -5.59 -9.99
C ARG A 159 10.93 -6.73 -11.01
N TYR A 160 10.06 -6.65 -12.01
CA TYR A 160 10.01 -7.53 -13.18
C TYR A 160 11.43 -7.94 -13.61
N LYS A 161 11.89 -9.14 -13.20
CA LYS A 161 13.11 -9.73 -13.72
C LYS A 161 12.70 -10.39 -15.03
N ARG A 162 12.93 -9.70 -16.15
CA ARG A 162 13.13 -10.40 -17.41
C ARG A 162 14.33 -11.32 -17.18
N LYS A 163 14.13 -12.64 -17.26
CA LYS A 163 15.26 -13.51 -17.59
C LYS A 163 15.81 -12.95 -18.91
N ASN A 164 17.02 -12.40 -18.88
CA ASN A 164 17.79 -12.30 -20.10
C ASN A 164 18.04 -13.76 -20.51
N GLU A 165 17.24 -14.26 -21.45
CA GLU A 165 17.67 -15.38 -22.28
C GLU A 165 18.75 -14.80 -23.21
N GLY A 166 19.98 -15.14 -22.91
CA GLY A 166 21.18 -14.75 -23.64
C GLY A 166 22.37 -15.46 -23.02
N ASP A 167 22.51 -16.75 -23.30
CA ASP A 167 23.50 -17.30 -24.25
C ASP A 167 23.29 -18.82 -24.41
#